data_AF-S7Q662-F1
#
_entry.id   AF-S7Q662-F1
#
_cell.length_a   1.000
_cell.length_b   1.000
_cell.length_c   1.000
_cell.angle_alpha   90.00
_cell.angle_beta   90.00
_cell.angle_gamma   90.00
#
_symmetry.space_group_name_H-M   'P 1'
#
loop_
_entity.id
_entity.type
_entity.pdbx_description
1 polymer ?
#
loop_
_entity_poly.entity_id
_entity_poly.type
_entity_poly.pdbx_seq_one_letter_code
_entity_poly.pdbx_strand_id
1 'polypeptide(L)' 'ASSVDAERSFSSGRLTVNHLQHNMSSQSFKAQVAVGSWIKTPLLSDVKVVARVIE' A
#
# COMPACT_ATOMS: atom_id res chain seq x y z
N ALA A 1 1.81 -6.09 13.05
CA ALA A 1 1.85 -4.68 12.61
C ALA A 1 1.07 -3.86 13.64
N SER A 2 1.72 -2.89 14.26
CA SER A 2 1.08 -1.94 15.18
C SER A 2 0.72 -0.65 14.42
N SER A 3 -0.16 0.18 14.98
CA SER A 3 -0.50 1.49 14.38
C SER A 3 0.73 2.36 14.14
N VAL A 4 1.74 2.25 15.00
CA VAL A 4 3.02 2.96 14.90
C VAL A 4 3.81 2.56 13.66
N ASP A 5 3.78 1.28 13.26
CA ASP A 5 4.47 0.81 12.04
C ASP A 5 3.86 1.42 10.77
N ALA A 6 2.52 1.52 10.73
CA ALA A 6 1.81 2.15 9.63
C ALA A 6 2.16 3.64 9.55
N GLU A 7 2.09 4.34 10.68
CA GLU A 7 2.35 5.78 10.78
C GLU A 7 3.80 6.14 10.44
N ARG A 8 4.77 5.30 10.81
CA ARG A 8 6.17 5.45 10.42
C ARG A 8 6.35 5.33 8.90
N SER A 9 5.66 4.38 8.27
CA SER A 9 5.69 4.21 6.81
C SER A 9 5.08 5.42 6.09
N PHE A 10 3.96 5.96 6.59
CA PHE A 10 3.34 7.17 6.03
C PHE A 10 4.19 8.42 6.25
N SER A 11 4.82 8.56 7.41
CA SER A 11 5.67 9.72 7.72
C SER A 11 6.92 9.77 6.83
N SER A 12 7.60 8.64 6.64
CA SER A 12 8.77 8.55 5.76
C SER A 12 8.43 8.78 4.29
N GLY A 13 7.19 8.48 3.87
CA GLY A 13 6.70 8.63 2.50
C GLY A 13 5.79 9.83 2.27
N ARG A 14 5.71 10.78 3.22
CA ARG A 14 4.61 11.77 3.30
C ARG A 14 4.40 12.58 2.02
N LEU A 15 5.47 13.01 1.33
CA LEU A 15 5.36 13.74 0.06
C LEU A 15 4.74 12.87 -1.05
N THR A 16 5.21 11.64 -1.20
CA THR A 16 4.71 10.69 -2.20
C THR A 16 3.26 10.30 -1.93
N VAL A 17 2.92 10.03 -0.67
CA VAL A 17 1.55 9.71 -0.24
C VAL A 17 0.60 10.86 -0.53
N ASN A 18 1.02 12.09 -0.21
CA ASN A 18 0.19 13.28 -0.43
C ASN A 18 -0.01 13.57 -1.93
N HIS A 19 1.04 13.41 -2.74
CA HIS A 19 0.94 13.49 -4.20
C HIS A 19 -0.02 12.43 -4.76
N LEU A 20 0.08 11.18 -4.32
CA LEU A 20 -0.79 10.09 -4.81
C LEU A 20 -2.25 10.29 -4.39
N GLN A 21 -2.50 10.77 -3.17
CA GLN A 21 -3.84 11.04 -2.68
C GLN A 21 -4.56 12.13 -3.48
N HIS A 22 -3.84 13.15 -3.96
CA HIS A 22 -4.42 14.26 -4.71
C HIS A 22 -4.50 13.99 -6.22
N ASN A 23 -3.66 13.10 -6.75
CA ASN A 23 -3.60 12.80 -8.19
C ASN A 23 -4.35 11.52 -8.59
N MET A 24 -5.04 10.85 -7.67
CA MET A 24 -5.77 9.61 -7.93
C MET A 24 -7.14 9.61 -7.25
N SER A 25 -8.07 8.79 -7.74
CA SER A 25 -9.34 8.55 -7.04
C SER A 25 -9.10 8.03 -5.62
N SER A 26 -9.94 8.46 -4.67
CA SER A 26 -9.87 8.02 -3.27
C SER A 26 -9.95 6.50 -3.13
N GLN A 27 -10.75 5.84 -3.98
CA GLN A 27 -10.93 4.39 -3.96
C GLN A 27 -9.67 3.66 -4.43
N SER A 28 -9.05 4.11 -5.52
CA SER A 28 -7.82 3.53 -6.02
C SER A 28 -6.65 3.74 -5.04
N PHE A 29 -6.56 4.91 -4.42
CA PHE A 29 -5.56 5.20 -3.39
C PHE A 29 -5.70 4.25 -2.19
N LYS A 30 -6.92 4.09 -1.66
CA LYS A 30 -7.20 3.16 -0.54
C LYS A 30 -6.87 1.71 -0.91
N ALA A 31 -7.21 1.27 -2.12
CA ALA A 31 -6.90 -0.07 -2.58
C ALA A 31 -5.38 -0.33 -2.67
N GLN A 32 -4.62 0.62 -3.23
CA GLN A 32 -3.16 0.50 -3.31
C GLN A 32 -2.50 0.46 -1.93
N VAL A 33 -2.94 1.32 -1.00
CA VAL A 33 -2.42 1.33 0.38
C VAL A 33 -2.75 0.01 1.09
N ALA A 34 -3.97 -0.51 0.95
CA ALA A 34 -4.38 -1.77 1.57
C ALA A 34 -3.57 -2.96 1.04
N VAL A 35 -3.48 -3.12 -0.29
CA VAL A 35 -2.69 -4.21 -0.90
C VAL A 35 -1.20 -4.04 -0.60
N GLY A 36 -0.69 -2.81 -0.68
CA GLY A 36 0.70 -2.49 -0.36
C GLY A 36 1.08 -2.84 1.07
N SER A 37 0.15 -2.68 2.03
CA SER A 37 0.37 -3.04 3.44
C SER A 37 0.55 -4.54 3.66
N TRP A 38 0.10 -5.38 2.72
CA TRP A 38 0.24 -6.83 2.81
C TRP A 38 1.56 -7.34 2.24
N ILE A 39 2.28 -6.53 1.47
CA ILE A 39 3.59 -6.89 0.90
C ILE A 39 4.55 -7.27 2.04
N LYS A 40 5.20 -8.44 1.94
CA LYS A 40 6.09 -9.00 2.97
C LYS A 40 5.39 -9.40 4.28
N THR A 41 4.06 -9.46 4.29
CA THR A 41 3.29 -10.11 5.35
C THR A 41 2.86 -11.51 4.89
N PRO A 42 2.43 -12.41 5.80
CA PRO A 42 1.91 -13.72 5.40
C PRO A 42 0.71 -13.65 4.45
N LEU A 43 0.01 -12.51 4.37
CA LEU A 43 -1.12 -12.28 3.47
C LEU A 43 -0.69 -12.07 2.01
N LEU A 44 0.53 -11.57 1.78
CA LEU A 44 1.11 -11.34 0.45
C LEU A 44 2.60 -11.66 0.48
N SER A 45 2.91 -12.96 0.53
CA SER A 45 4.27 -13.47 0.61
C SER A 45 5.08 -13.22 -0.66
N ASP A 46 4.43 -13.19 -1.83
CA ASP A 46 5.05 -12.85 -3.10
C ASP A 46 4.11 -12.03 -3.99
N VAL A 47 4.56 -10.84 -4.39
CA VAL A 47 3.85 -9.94 -5.30
C VAL A 47 3.64 -10.57 -6.68
N LYS A 48 4.52 -11.48 -7.09
CA LYS A 48 4.38 -12.22 -8.36
C LYS A 48 3.15 -13.12 -8.40
N VAL A 49 2.69 -13.61 -7.26
CA VAL A 49 1.47 -14.43 -7.17
C VAL A 49 0.24 -13.59 -7.45
N VAL A 50 0.20 -12.35 -6.94
CA VAL A 50 -0.90 -11.41 -7.18
C VAL A 50 -0.96 -10.99 -8.64
N ALA A 51 0.20 -10.70 -9.23
CA ALA A 51 0.29 -10.32 -10.64
C ALA A 51 -0.28 -11.41 -11.56
N ARG A 52 -0.09 -12.69 -11.23
CA ARG A 52 -0.66 -13.84 -11.98
C ARG A 52 -2.18 -14.01 -11.86
N VAL A 53 -2.82 -13.42 -10.85
CA VAL A 53 -4.28 -13.53 -10.65
C VAL A 53 -5.03 -12.41 -11.39
N ILE A 54 -4.33 -11.33 -11.75
CA ILE A 54 -4.91 -10.16 -12.42
C ILE A 54 -4.82 -10.28 -13.96
N GLU A 55 -3.89 -11.09 -14.48
CA GLU A 55 -3.86 -11.54 -15.90
C GLU A 55 -4.87 -12.65 -16.18
#